data_AF-A0A2B4RH91-F1
#
_entry.id   AF-A0A2B4RH91-F1
#
_cell.length_a   1.000
_cell.length_b   1.000
_cell.length_c   1.000
_cell.angle_alpha   90.00
_cell.angle_beta   90.00
_cell.angle_gamma   90.00
#
_symmetry.space_group_name_H-M   'P 1'
#
loop_
_entity.id
_entity.type
_entity.pdbx_description
1 polymer ?
#
loop_
_entity_poly.entity_id
_entity_poly.type
_entity_poly.pdbx_seq_one_letter_code
_entity_poly.pdbx_strand_id
1 'polypeptide(L)'
;MVIQYYQRCFGYALKQSKDDEEGVRNGLRSIVPHAYGDHSSCGNWCGYLKNNASYKHRGLPHGKDLIGKSLRQSLEEILEIYASNTKKLAPLGSNQVHFKQNRFLVQAAEKNGVMEDLVKAVSGFTLSLPAFRELLLERKSHSQENLVQDLLCKSYEAHNARADVQTLYQLVNNVLNVKLLQQHSFKVSWVASYQKLL
;
A
#
# COMPACT_ATOMS: atom_id res chain seq x y z
N MET A 1 13.25 -2.81 12.58
CA MET A 1 14.54 -2.58 11.88
C MET A 1 14.47 -1.24 11.15
N VAL A 2 15.56 -0.46 11.06
CA VAL A 2 15.55 0.92 10.51
C VAL A 2 14.98 0.97 9.08
N ILE A 3 15.32 0.00 8.22
CA ILE A 3 14.77 -0.10 6.85
C ILE A 3 13.24 -0.20 6.86
N GLN A 4 12.65 -1.00 7.75
CA GLN A 4 11.19 -1.16 7.85
C GLN A 4 10.51 0.14 8.31
N TYR A 5 11.18 0.94 9.13
CA TYR A 5 10.70 2.26 9.53
C TYR A 5 10.56 3.17 8.31
N TYR A 6 11.60 3.26 7.47
CA TYR A 6 11.56 4.07 6.24
C TYR A 6 10.52 3.58 5.24
N GLN A 7 10.43 2.27 5.01
CA GLN A 7 9.40 1.68 4.15
C GLN A 7 7.98 2.06 4.61
N ARG A 8 7.73 2.06 5.93
CA ARG A 8 6.43 2.43 6.48
C ARG A 8 6.15 3.92 6.35
N CYS A 9 7.13 4.78 6.64
CA CYS A 9 6.98 6.23 6.47
C CYS A 9 6.75 6.62 5.00
N PHE A 10 7.47 5.98 4.08
CA PHE A 10 7.27 6.15 2.63
C PHE A 10 5.84 5.75 2.23
N GLY A 11 5.36 4.62 2.75
CA GLY A 11 3.98 4.17 2.54
C GLY A 11 2.94 5.16 3.05
N TYR A 12 3.18 5.76 4.23
CA TYR A 12 2.30 6.78 4.78
C TYR A 12 2.30 8.09 3.99
N ALA A 13 3.45 8.52 3.46
CA ALA A 13 3.52 9.71 2.60
C ALA A 13 2.66 9.53 1.34
N LEU A 14 2.76 8.37 0.67
CA LEU A 14 1.93 8.13 -0.51
C LEU A 14 0.44 8.00 -0.15
N LYS A 15 0.11 7.26 0.91
CA LYS A 15 -1.28 7.01 1.30
C LYS A 15 -2.03 8.29 1.69
N GLN A 16 -1.39 9.19 2.42
CA GLN A 16 -2.02 10.41 2.92
C GLN A 16 -2.21 11.47 1.83
N SER A 17 -1.35 11.48 0.82
CA SER A 17 -1.36 12.45 -0.28
C SER A 17 -1.74 11.80 -1.60
N LYS A 18 -2.76 10.92 -1.57
CA LYS A 18 -3.27 10.26 -2.77
C LYS A 18 -3.67 11.32 -3.79
N ASP A 19 -3.20 11.16 -5.03
CA ASP A 19 -3.45 12.05 -6.16
C ASP A 19 -3.01 13.52 -5.92
N ASP A 20 -2.21 13.76 -4.89
CA ASP A 20 -1.63 15.06 -4.53
C ASP A 20 -0.10 15.01 -4.65
N GLU A 21 0.42 15.50 -5.78
CA GLU A 21 1.86 15.53 -6.07
C GLU A 21 2.66 16.34 -5.06
N GLU A 22 2.10 17.44 -4.56
CA GLU A 22 2.77 18.34 -3.63
C GLU A 22 2.78 17.74 -2.23
N GLY A 23 1.65 17.17 -1.79
CA GLY A 23 1.58 16.42 -0.55
C GLY A 23 2.54 15.23 -0.52
N VAL A 24 2.66 14.46 -1.62
CA VAL A 24 3.65 13.37 -1.70
C VAL A 24 5.07 13.93 -1.57
N ARG A 25 5.38 15.04 -2.25
CA ARG A 25 6.72 15.63 -2.23
C ARG A 25 7.10 16.07 -0.81
N ASN A 26 6.21 16.81 -0.17
CA ASN A 26 6.40 17.32 1.18
C ASN A 26 6.45 16.17 2.19
N GLY A 27 5.59 15.17 2.02
CA GLY A 27 5.59 13.94 2.80
C GLY A 27 6.93 13.22 2.74
N LEU A 28 7.47 12.97 1.54
CA LEU A 28 8.76 12.30 1.34
C LEU A 28 9.92 13.09 1.94
N ARG A 29 9.96 14.41 1.71
CA ARG A 29 11.01 15.30 2.25
C ARG A 29 10.98 15.38 3.78
N SER A 30 9.82 15.17 4.40
CA SER A 30 9.69 15.20 5.87
C SER A 30 10.19 13.93 6.58
N ILE A 31 10.39 12.82 5.87
CA ILE A 31 10.71 11.51 6.49
C ILE A 31 12.07 11.53 7.19
N VAL A 32 13.13 12.04 6.52
CA VAL A 32 14.48 12.04 7.10
C VAL A 32 14.58 13.03 8.26
N PRO A 33 14.19 14.32 8.12
CA PRO A 33 14.17 15.25 9.23
C PRO A 33 13.44 14.67 10.45
N HIS A 34 12.24 14.10 10.23
CA HIS A 34 11.46 13.49 11.29
C HIS A 34 12.20 12.36 12.02
N ALA A 35 12.91 11.48 11.30
CA ALA A 35 13.68 10.38 11.88
C ALA A 35 14.89 10.84 12.71
N TYR A 36 15.34 12.08 12.51
CA TYR A 36 16.46 12.72 13.19
C TYR A 36 16.00 13.76 14.24
N GLY A 37 14.72 13.72 14.64
CA GLY A 37 14.15 14.59 15.66
C GLY A 37 13.78 16.00 15.18
N ASP A 38 13.94 16.30 13.90
CA ASP A 38 13.49 17.57 13.31
C ASP A 38 12.03 17.45 12.87
N HIS A 39 11.15 18.10 13.64
CA HIS A 39 9.71 18.07 13.42
C HIS A 39 9.15 19.32 12.75
N SER A 40 10.01 20.20 12.23
CA SER A 40 9.60 21.47 11.60
C SER A 40 8.74 21.28 10.35
N SER A 41 8.99 20.23 9.56
CA SER A 41 8.26 19.90 8.34
C SER A 41 7.17 18.82 8.55
N CYS A 42 6.84 18.50 9.80
CA CYS A 42 5.85 17.46 10.12
C CYS A 42 4.42 17.98 10.02
N GLY A 43 3.48 17.09 9.68
CA GLY A 43 2.04 17.38 9.70
C GLY A 43 1.32 16.66 10.85
N ASN A 44 -0.02 16.62 10.76
CA ASN A 44 -0.92 16.03 11.77
C ASN A 44 -0.68 14.53 12.06
N TRP A 45 0.13 13.84 11.27
CA TRP A 45 0.54 12.45 11.51
C TRP A 45 1.64 12.32 12.57
N CYS A 46 2.37 13.40 12.86
CA CYS A 46 3.50 13.36 13.76
C CYS A 46 3.03 13.26 15.22
N GLY A 47 3.41 12.15 15.88
CA GLY A 47 3.07 11.93 17.28
C GLY A 47 3.75 12.92 18.23
N TYR A 48 4.92 13.46 17.85
CA TYR A 48 5.61 14.47 18.65
C TYR A 48 4.79 15.75 18.78
N LEU A 49 4.21 16.22 17.66
CA LEU A 49 3.35 17.41 17.65
C LEU A 49 2.08 17.23 18.50
N LYS A 50 1.67 15.98 18.79
CA LYS A 50 0.50 15.67 19.63
C LYS A 50 0.86 15.55 21.11
N ASN A 51 2.03 14.99 21.42
CA ASN A 51 2.47 14.75 22.79
C ASN A 51 4.01 14.72 22.84
N ASN A 52 4.63 15.88 23.08
CA ASN A 52 6.08 16.06 23.02
C ASN A 52 6.82 15.28 24.13
N ALA A 53 6.30 15.28 25.36
CA ALA A 53 7.03 14.83 26.56
C ALA A 53 7.26 13.31 26.62
N SER A 54 6.45 12.53 25.90
CA SER A 54 6.49 11.06 25.91
C SER A 54 6.75 10.44 24.53
N TYR A 55 7.04 11.27 23.52
CA TYR A 55 7.17 10.79 22.16
C TYR A 55 8.36 9.84 22.00
N LYS A 56 8.13 8.71 21.34
CA LYS A 56 9.15 7.75 20.93
C LYS A 56 8.86 7.29 19.51
N HIS A 57 9.91 7.20 18.69
CA HIS A 57 9.76 6.68 17.33
C HIS A 57 9.47 5.18 17.35
N ARG A 58 8.24 4.79 17.03
CA ARG A 58 7.91 3.36 16.88
C ARG A 58 8.73 2.77 15.74
N GLY A 59 9.63 1.83 16.00
CA GLY A 59 10.37 1.10 14.95
C GLY A 59 11.79 1.62 14.67
N LEU A 60 12.20 2.74 15.27
CA LEU A 60 13.63 3.07 15.41
C LEU A 60 14.24 2.38 16.63
N PRO A 61 15.55 2.10 16.63
CA PRO A 61 16.23 1.47 17.76
C PRO A 61 16.00 2.23 19.07
N HIS A 62 15.51 1.54 20.09
CA HIS A 62 15.19 2.09 21.41
C HIS A 62 14.21 3.29 21.40
N GLY A 63 13.50 3.51 20.28
CA GLY A 63 12.59 4.63 20.11
C GLY A 63 13.27 6.00 20.02
N LYS A 64 14.59 6.03 19.81
CA LYS A 64 15.41 7.25 19.74
C LYS A 64 15.57 7.72 18.30
N ASP A 65 15.89 9.00 18.16
CA ASP A 65 16.24 9.63 16.90
C ASP A 65 17.52 9.00 16.33
N LEU A 66 17.64 9.02 15.00
CA LEU A 66 18.88 8.65 14.33
C LEU A 66 19.94 9.74 14.51
N ILE A 67 21.20 9.34 14.42
CA ILE A 67 22.37 10.22 14.54
C ILE A 67 23.34 9.97 13.38
N GLY A 68 24.21 10.94 13.11
CA GLY A 68 25.24 10.86 12.08
C GLY A 68 24.88 11.61 10.80
N LYS A 69 25.69 12.64 10.48
CA LYS A 69 25.48 13.56 9.36
C LYS A 69 25.58 12.89 7.98
N SER A 70 26.58 12.02 7.80
CA SER A 70 26.79 11.31 6.53
C SER A 70 25.61 10.41 6.19
N LEU A 71 25.12 9.62 7.15
CA LEU A 71 23.93 8.78 6.96
C LEU A 71 22.68 9.62 6.66
N ARG A 72 22.50 10.74 7.38
CA ARG A 72 21.38 11.67 7.14
C ARG A 72 21.38 12.15 5.69
N GLN A 73 22.53 12.64 5.21
CA GLN A 73 22.68 13.17 3.87
C GLN A 73 22.38 12.09 2.81
N SER A 74 22.93 10.88 2.95
CA SER A 74 22.66 9.80 2.00
C SER A 74 21.17 9.42 1.96
N LEU A 75 20.48 9.44 3.10
CA LEU A 75 19.04 9.16 3.15
C LEU A 75 18.21 10.30 2.52
N GLU A 76 18.61 11.56 2.71
CA GLU A 76 18.00 12.72 2.08
C GLU A 76 18.14 12.66 0.56
N GLU A 77 19.34 12.36 0.05
CA GLU A 77 19.62 12.19 -1.38
C GLU A 77 18.76 11.06 -1.98
N ILE A 78 18.66 9.91 -1.31
CA ILE A 78 17.82 8.79 -1.77
C ILE A 78 16.35 9.22 -1.84
N LEU A 79 15.80 9.86 -0.80
CA LEU A 79 14.40 10.28 -0.81
C LEU A 79 14.11 11.41 -1.80
N GLU A 80 15.10 12.26 -2.10
CA GLU A 80 14.95 13.34 -3.06
C GLU A 80 14.77 12.81 -4.50
N ILE A 81 15.38 11.67 -4.84
CA ILE A 81 15.14 10.98 -6.12
C ILE A 81 13.64 10.69 -6.29
N TYR A 82 12.98 10.21 -5.22
CA TYR A 82 11.55 9.92 -5.23
C TYR A 82 10.70 11.20 -5.17
N ALA A 83 11.09 12.17 -4.34
CA ALA A 83 10.40 13.47 -4.23
C ALA A 83 10.44 14.27 -5.55
N SER A 84 11.45 14.05 -6.38
CA SER A 84 11.53 14.63 -7.73
C SER A 84 10.62 13.95 -8.75
N ASN A 85 10.09 12.76 -8.44
CA ASN A 85 9.28 11.94 -9.34
C ASN A 85 7.82 11.79 -8.87
N THR A 86 7.28 12.76 -8.12
CA THR A 86 5.95 12.64 -7.49
C THR A 86 4.80 12.45 -8.45
N LYS A 87 4.89 12.94 -9.70
CA LYS A 87 3.92 12.64 -10.78
C LYS A 87 3.62 11.15 -10.93
N LYS A 88 4.65 10.30 -10.80
CA LYS A 88 4.51 8.84 -10.88
C LYS A 88 4.02 8.23 -9.56
N LEU A 89 4.26 8.91 -8.44
CA LEU A 89 4.02 8.39 -7.09
C LEU A 89 2.67 8.78 -6.48
N ALA A 90 2.13 9.96 -6.81
CA ALA A 90 0.85 10.45 -6.29
C ALA A 90 -0.33 9.50 -6.56
N PRO A 91 -0.45 8.88 -7.75
CA PRO A 91 -1.49 7.87 -8.00
C PRO A 91 -1.28 6.55 -7.23
N LEU A 92 -0.12 6.34 -6.59
CA LEU A 92 0.24 5.07 -5.95
C LEU A 92 -0.24 4.98 -4.49
N GLY A 93 -0.74 6.07 -3.90
CA GLY A 93 -1.15 6.15 -2.50
C GLY A 93 -2.22 5.14 -2.07
N SER A 94 -3.15 4.84 -2.97
CA SER A 94 -4.19 3.81 -2.75
C SER A 94 -3.72 2.40 -3.10
N ASN A 95 -2.63 2.26 -3.86
CA ASN A 95 -2.28 1.02 -4.55
C ASN A 95 -1.09 0.24 -3.94
N GLN A 96 -0.52 0.68 -2.82
CA GLN A 96 0.58 -0.06 -2.18
C GLN A 96 0.16 -1.42 -1.58
N VAL A 97 -1.05 -1.48 -1.02
CA VAL A 97 -1.64 -2.77 -0.60
C VAL A 97 -1.96 -3.62 -1.84
N HIS A 98 -2.33 -2.94 -2.93
CA HIS A 98 -2.80 -3.54 -4.18
C HIS A 98 -1.66 -4.24 -4.93
N PHE A 99 -0.47 -3.65 -4.89
CA PHE A 99 0.75 -4.17 -5.48
C PHE A 99 1.27 -5.43 -4.77
N LYS A 100 1.28 -5.46 -3.44
CA LYS A 100 1.81 -6.62 -2.68
C LYS A 100 1.08 -7.93 -3.00
N GLN A 101 -0.21 -7.88 -3.28
CA GLN A 101 -1.03 -9.08 -3.49
C GLN A 101 -0.88 -9.66 -4.90
N ASN A 102 -0.65 -8.82 -5.92
CA ASN A 102 -0.61 -9.26 -7.33
C ASN A 102 0.82 -9.36 -7.90
N ARG A 103 1.84 -9.00 -7.12
CA ARG A 103 3.25 -9.05 -7.55
C ARG A 103 3.70 -10.45 -7.97
N PHE A 104 3.21 -11.50 -7.31
CA PHE A 104 3.68 -12.87 -7.54
C PHE A 104 3.36 -13.37 -8.95
N LEU A 105 2.15 -13.12 -9.46
CA LEU A 105 1.76 -13.53 -10.80
C LEU A 105 2.57 -12.79 -11.86
N VAL A 106 2.77 -11.48 -11.68
CA VAL A 106 3.57 -10.67 -12.61
C VAL A 106 5.04 -11.08 -12.58
N GLN A 107 5.62 -11.33 -11.40
CA GLN A 107 6.99 -11.85 -11.30
C GLN A 107 7.16 -13.23 -11.96
N ALA A 108 6.19 -14.12 -11.76
CA ALA A 108 6.21 -15.42 -12.41
C ALA A 108 6.12 -15.26 -13.93
N ALA A 109 5.25 -14.38 -14.42
CA ALA A 109 5.13 -14.12 -15.85
C ALA A 109 6.41 -13.52 -16.46
N GLU A 110 7.03 -12.54 -15.79
CA GLU A 110 8.32 -11.97 -16.21
C GLU A 110 9.43 -13.02 -16.23
N LYS A 111 9.58 -13.79 -15.14
CA LYS A 111 10.62 -14.81 -15.02
C LYS A 111 10.50 -15.90 -16.09
N ASN A 112 9.28 -16.20 -16.53
CA ASN A 112 9.02 -17.22 -17.54
C ASN A 112 8.85 -16.63 -18.95
N GLY A 113 9.04 -15.31 -19.14
CA GLY A 113 8.93 -14.68 -20.46
C GLY A 113 7.52 -14.62 -21.05
N VAL A 114 6.47 -14.84 -20.26
CA VAL A 114 5.07 -14.91 -20.70
C VAL A 114 4.28 -13.64 -20.37
N MET A 115 4.97 -12.52 -20.20
CA MET A 115 4.34 -11.25 -19.82
C MET A 115 3.40 -10.72 -20.91
N GLU A 116 3.74 -10.93 -22.18
CA GLU A 116 2.90 -10.51 -23.31
C GLU A 116 1.57 -11.29 -23.33
N ASP A 117 1.62 -12.59 -23.07
CA ASP A 117 0.44 -13.45 -22.99
C ASP A 117 -0.45 -13.06 -21.81
N LEU A 118 0.15 -12.75 -20.65
CA LEU A 118 -0.58 -12.27 -19.48
C LEU A 118 -1.33 -10.96 -19.78
N VAL A 119 -0.68 -9.99 -20.44
CA VAL A 119 -1.31 -8.71 -20.80
C VAL A 119 -2.41 -8.88 -21.84
N LYS A 120 -2.29 -9.85 -22.75
CA LYS A 120 -3.35 -10.19 -23.73
C LYS A 120 -4.55 -10.86 -23.06
N ALA A 121 -4.32 -11.76 -22.10
CA ALA A 121 -5.37 -12.54 -21.46
C ALA A 121 -6.07 -11.79 -20.31
N VAL A 122 -5.37 -10.88 -19.62
CA VAL A 122 -5.84 -10.22 -18.41
C VAL A 122 -5.80 -8.70 -18.61
N SER A 123 -6.98 -8.07 -18.63
CA SER A 123 -7.12 -6.62 -18.81
C SER A 123 -6.68 -5.82 -17.57
N GLY A 124 -6.78 -6.42 -16.39
CA GLY A 124 -6.43 -5.81 -15.13
C GLY A 124 -6.68 -6.73 -13.93
N PHE A 125 -6.36 -6.21 -12.76
CA PHE A 125 -6.64 -6.82 -11.48
C PHE A 125 -7.64 -5.95 -10.72
N THR A 126 -8.44 -6.59 -9.87
CA THR A 126 -9.40 -5.92 -9.01
C THR A 126 -9.23 -6.41 -7.59
N LEU A 127 -9.45 -5.53 -6.63
CA LEU A 127 -9.38 -5.88 -5.23
C LEU A 127 -10.75 -5.79 -4.59
N SER A 128 -11.26 -6.96 -4.23
CA SER A 128 -12.53 -7.12 -3.56
C SER A 128 -12.51 -6.59 -2.11
N LEU A 129 -11.38 -6.72 -1.39
CA LEU A 129 -11.32 -6.34 0.03
C LEU A 129 -11.55 -4.83 0.29
N PRO A 130 -10.89 -3.89 -0.43
CA PRO A 130 -11.23 -2.47 -0.32
C PRO A 130 -12.69 -2.18 -0.65
N ALA A 131 -13.24 -2.81 -1.70
CA ALA A 131 -14.65 -2.68 -2.06
C ALA A 131 -15.59 -3.17 -0.93
N PHE A 132 -15.30 -4.31 -0.29
CA PHE A 132 -16.06 -4.78 0.85
C PHE A 132 -15.95 -3.86 2.07
N ARG A 133 -14.78 -3.25 2.31
CA ARG A 133 -14.59 -2.30 3.42
C ARG A 133 -15.39 -1.02 3.21
N GLU A 134 -15.45 -0.54 1.97
CA GLU A 134 -16.25 0.63 1.60
C GLU A 134 -17.75 0.35 1.68
N LEU A 135 -18.19 -0.83 1.21
CA LEU A 135 -19.59 -1.22 1.27
C LEU A 135 -20.06 -1.50 2.71
N LEU A 136 -19.19 -2.08 3.55
CA LEU A 136 -19.54 -2.59 4.87
C LEU A 136 -18.68 -1.93 5.97
N LEU A 137 -18.87 -0.61 6.13
CA LEU A 137 -18.05 0.25 6.99
C LEU A 137 -18.02 -0.16 8.47
N GLU A 138 -19.11 -0.73 8.99
CA GLU A 138 -19.27 -1.04 10.42
C GLU A 138 -18.77 -2.43 10.82
N ARG A 139 -18.33 -3.24 9.85
CA ARG A 139 -17.90 -4.62 10.14
C ARG A 139 -16.55 -4.66 10.86
N LYS A 140 -16.48 -5.51 11.89
CA LYS A 140 -15.23 -5.79 12.63
C LYS A 140 -14.22 -6.61 11.82
N SER A 141 -14.71 -7.45 10.90
CA SER A 141 -13.87 -8.31 10.07
C SER A 141 -14.38 -8.37 8.63
N HIS A 142 -13.41 -8.36 7.71
CA HIS A 142 -13.57 -8.55 6.28
C HIS A 142 -12.69 -9.72 5.79
N SER A 143 -12.36 -10.68 6.65
CA SER A 143 -11.80 -11.95 6.19
C SER A 143 -12.79 -12.64 5.26
N GLN A 144 -12.28 -13.38 4.27
CA GLN A 144 -13.16 -14.07 3.32
C GLN A 144 -14.10 -15.03 4.04
N GLU A 145 -13.60 -15.81 5.00
CA GLU A 145 -14.41 -16.70 5.85
C GLU A 145 -15.58 -15.97 6.52
N ASN A 146 -15.32 -14.85 7.19
CA ASN A 146 -16.38 -14.12 7.89
C ASN A 146 -17.37 -13.47 6.92
N LEU A 147 -16.89 -12.98 5.77
CA LEU A 147 -17.78 -12.41 4.75
C LEU A 147 -18.68 -13.49 4.15
N VAL A 148 -18.15 -14.68 3.88
CA VAL A 148 -18.91 -15.80 3.31
C VAL A 148 -19.91 -16.33 4.33
N GLN A 149 -19.49 -16.49 5.58
CA GLN A 149 -20.37 -16.93 6.66
C GLN A 149 -21.52 -15.95 6.88
N ASP A 150 -21.24 -14.65 6.92
CA ASP A 150 -22.26 -13.65 7.27
C ASP A 150 -23.15 -13.25 6.08
N LEU A 151 -22.60 -13.23 4.86
CA LEU A 151 -23.31 -12.72 3.68
C LEU A 151 -23.89 -13.83 2.80
N LEU A 152 -23.29 -15.02 2.82
CA LEU A 152 -23.75 -16.17 2.05
C LEU A 152 -24.27 -17.31 2.94
N CYS A 153 -24.27 -17.13 4.27
CA CYS A 153 -24.76 -18.10 5.26
C CYS A 153 -24.12 -19.49 5.12
N LYS A 154 -22.82 -19.56 4.83
CA LYS A 154 -22.12 -20.84 4.63
C LYS A 154 -20.66 -20.81 5.09
N SER A 155 -20.12 -21.97 5.39
CA SER A 155 -18.69 -22.21 5.53
C SER A 155 -18.10 -22.86 4.27
N TYR A 156 -16.78 -22.87 4.16
CA TYR A 156 -16.05 -23.54 3.08
C TYR A 156 -14.66 -23.96 3.56
N GLU A 157 -13.95 -24.76 2.75
CA GLU A 157 -12.59 -25.21 3.04
C GLU A 157 -11.59 -24.05 2.82
N ALA A 158 -11.43 -23.20 3.82
CA ALA A 158 -10.46 -22.10 3.78
C ALA A 158 -9.01 -22.64 3.67
N HIS A 159 -8.14 -21.87 3.01
CA HIS A 159 -6.77 -22.25 2.67
C HIS A 159 -6.64 -23.33 1.57
N ASN A 160 -7.76 -23.73 0.95
CA ASN A 160 -7.76 -24.46 -0.31
C ASN A 160 -7.93 -23.47 -1.47
N ALA A 161 -6.88 -23.31 -2.29
CA ALA A 161 -6.86 -22.27 -3.33
C ALA A 161 -8.06 -22.32 -4.30
N ARG A 162 -8.56 -23.52 -4.63
CA ARG A 162 -9.72 -23.66 -5.51
C ARG A 162 -11.00 -23.22 -4.80
N ALA A 163 -11.21 -23.69 -3.57
CA ALA A 163 -12.37 -23.31 -2.78
C ALA A 163 -12.37 -21.81 -2.46
N ASP A 164 -11.20 -21.24 -2.16
CA ASP A 164 -11.00 -19.81 -1.94
C ASP A 164 -11.44 -19.00 -3.16
N VAL A 165 -10.98 -19.35 -4.36
CA VAL A 165 -11.31 -18.62 -5.60
C VAL A 165 -12.78 -18.77 -5.97
N GLN A 166 -13.35 -19.98 -5.89
CA GLN A 166 -14.75 -20.21 -6.22
C GLN A 166 -15.69 -19.45 -5.27
N THR A 167 -15.36 -19.44 -3.99
CA THR A 167 -16.17 -18.77 -2.98
C THR A 167 -16.02 -17.26 -3.07
N LEU A 168 -14.81 -16.75 -3.35
CA LEU A 168 -14.58 -15.34 -3.63
C LEU A 168 -15.39 -14.86 -4.83
N TYR A 169 -15.42 -15.63 -5.92
CA TYR A 169 -16.23 -15.31 -7.10
C TYR A 169 -17.71 -15.17 -6.76
N GLN A 170 -18.26 -16.10 -5.98
CA GLN A 170 -19.66 -16.03 -5.55
C GLN A 170 -19.92 -14.80 -4.66
N LEU A 171 -19.02 -14.53 -3.71
CA LEU A 171 -19.14 -13.38 -2.82
C LEU A 171 -19.14 -12.06 -3.58
N VAL A 172 -18.20 -11.90 -4.53
CA VAL A 172 -18.08 -10.71 -5.35
C VAL A 172 -19.33 -10.50 -6.20
N ASN A 173 -19.80 -11.54 -6.89
CA ASN A 173 -20.96 -11.40 -7.79
C ASN A 173 -22.29 -11.22 -7.07
N ASN A 174 -22.46 -11.77 -5.88
CA ASN A 174 -23.71 -11.66 -5.12
C ASN A 174 -23.81 -10.34 -4.35
N VAL A 175 -22.68 -9.70 -4.03
CA VAL A 175 -22.65 -8.58 -3.07
C VAL A 175 -22.13 -7.28 -3.68
N LEU A 176 -21.08 -7.33 -4.50
CA LEU A 176 -20.43 -6.12 -5.01
C LEU A 176 -20.99 -5.73 -6.37
N ASN A 177 -21.24 -4.42 -6.54
CA ASN A 177 -21.58 -3.89 -7.86
C ASN A 177 -20.31 -3.59 -8.69
N VAL A 178 -20.47 -3.63 -10.01
CA VAL A 178 -19.37 -3.45 -10.96
C VAL A 178 -18.71 -2.08 -10.85
N LYS A 179 -19.46 -1.00 -10.57
CA LYS A 179 -18.90 0.36 -10.45
C LYS A 179 -17.94 0.48 -9.28
N LEU A 180 -18.31 -0.09 -8.12
CA LEU A 180 -17.50 -0.12 -6.92
C LEU A 180 -16.25 -0.98 -7.14
N LEU A 181 -16.38 -2.14 -7.78
CA LEU A 181 -15.22 -2.98 -8.15
C LEU A 181 -14.26 -2.24 -9.09
N GLN A 182 -14.77 -1.49 -10.07
CA GLN A 182 -13.96 -0.73 -11.02
C GLN A 182 -13.12 0.36 -10.33
N GLN A 183 -13.63 1.00 -9.27
CA GLN A 183 -12.87 1.99 -8.49
C GLN A 183 -11.62 1.40 -7.82
N HIS A 184 -11.65 0.09 -7.54
CA HIS A 184 -10.55 -0.66 -6.91
C HIS A 184 -9.82 -1.57 -7.91
N SER A 185 -9.91 -1.25 -9.21
CA SER A 185 -9.28 -1.99 -10.30
C SER A 185 -8.09 -1.24 -10.90
N PHE A 186 -7.11 -1.98 -11.43
CA PHE A 186 -5.92 -1.43 -12.08
C PHE A 186 -5.42 -2.32 -13.20
N LYS A 187 -4.75 -1.73 -14.19
CA LYS A 187 -4.24 -2.45 -15.36
C LYS A 187 -3.03 -3.31 -15.03
N VAL A 188 -2.85 -4.42 -15.75
CA VAL A 188 -1.65 -5.27 -15.64
C VAL A 188 -0.37 -4.48 -15.94
N SER A 189 -0.41 -3.60 -16.94
CA SER A 189 0.71 -2.74 -17.32
C SER A 189 1.15 -1.79 -16.20
N TRP A 190 0.23 -1.39 -15.32
CA TRP A 190 0.54 -0.57 -14.16
C TRP A 190 1.37 -1.35 -13.14
N VAL A 191 1.03 -2.62 -12.88
CA VAL A 191 1.78 -3.49 -11.94
C VAL A 191 3.19 -3.74 -12.42
N ALA A 192 3.37 -4.01 -13.72
CA ALA A 192 4.67 -4.22 -14.32
C ALA A 192 5.55 -2.95 -14.25
N SER A 193 4.95 -1.78 -14.47
CA SER A 193 5.66 -0.49 -14.35
C SER A 193 6.10 -0.20 -12.91
N TYR A 194 5.27 -0.56 -11.94
CA TYR A 194 5.58 -0.37 -10.51
C TYR A 194 6.73 -1.28 -10.04
N GLN A 195 6.82 -2.51 -10.54
CA GLN A 195 7.93 -3.43 -10.21
C GLN A 195 9.30 -2.86 -10.57
N LYS A 196 9.40 -2.12 -11.67
CA LYS A 196 10.66 -1.53 -12.14
C LYS A 196 11.13 -0.32 -11.32
N LEU A 197 10.27 0.21 -10.43
CA LEU A 197 10.59 1.34 -9.55
C LEU A 197 11.09 0.89 -8.16
N LEU A 198 11.09 -0.41 -7.88
CA LEU A 198 11.51 -1.04 -6.62
C LEU A 198 12.70 -1.98 -6.84
#